data_AF-A0A2I9CSB4-F1
#
_entry.id   AF-A0A2I9CSB4-F1
#
_cell.length_a   1.000
_cell.length_b   1.000
_cell.length_c   1.000
_cell.angle_alpha   90.00
_cell.angle_beta   90.00
_cell.angle_gamma   90.00
#
_symmetry.space_group_name_H-M   'P 1'
#
loop_
_entity.id
_entity.type
_entity.pdbx_description
1 polymer ?
#
loop_
_entity_poly.entity_id
_entity_poly.type
_entity_poly.pdbx_seq_one_letter_code
_entity_poly.pdbx_strand_id
1 'polypeptide(L)' 'MAKFIKLEDGSYVNAAAIHRIHLEKHTDPKFWKLNAQLSKPEGGAEWAYLAGEFGSLKEAEEAVRKLGK' A
#
# COMPACT_ATOMS: atom_id res chain seq x y z
N MET A 1 -4.23 19.11 2.15
CA MET A 1 -2.89 18.68 2.61
C MET A 1 -2.55 17.39 1.87
N ALA A 2 -1.41 17.32 1.17
CA ALA A 2 -1.02 16.09 0.49
C ALA A 2 -0.56 15.05 1.52
N LYS A 3 -1.14 13.85 1.49
CA LYS A 3 -0.78 12.74 2.37
C LYS A 3 0.22 11.87 1.62
N PHE A 4 1.43 11.72 2.14
CA PHE A 4 2.46 10.88 1.53
C PHE A 4 2.53 9.54 2.26
N ILE A 5 2.64 8.45 1.50
CA ILE A 5 2.70 7.08 1.99
C ILE A 5 4.07 6.52 1.62
N LYS A 6 4.74 5.92 2.59
CA LYS A 6 6.04 5.28 2.39
C LYS A 6 5.87 3.92 1.73
N LEU A 7 6.69 3.64 0.71
CA LEU A 7 6.79 2.36 0.03
C LEU A 7 7.89 1.49 0.66
N GLU A 8 7.86 0.19 0.40
CA GLU A 8 8.83 -0.78 0.92
C GLU A 8 10.27 -0.45 0.50
N ASP A 9 10.45 0.06 -0.72
CA ASP A 9 11.73 0.54 -1.27
C ASP A 9 12.28 1.80 -0.55
N GLY A 10 11.51 2.40 0.35
CA GLY A 10 11.89 3.61 1.09
C GLY A 10 11.46 4.92 0.41
N SER A 11 11.03 4.82 -0.85
CA SER A 11 10.40 5.89 -1.63
C SER A 11 9.05 6.32 -1.03
N TYR A 12 8.59 7.54 -1.33
CA TYR A 12 7.28 8.06 -0.89
C TYR A 12 6.39 8.37 -2.09
N VAL A 13 5.13 7.98 -2.01
CA VAL A 13 4.12 8.30 -3.01
C VAL A 13 2.99 9.13 -2.41
N ASN A 14 2.42 10.04 -3.20
CA ASN A 14 1.23 10.76 -2.78
C ASN A 14 0.04 9.79 -2.72
N ALA A 15 -0.72 9.80 -1.63
CA ALA A 15 -1.93 9.01 -1.47
C ALA A 15 -2.96 9.27 -2.59
N ALA A 16 -2.96 10.48 -3.17
CA ALA A 16 -3.80 10.80 -4.33
C ALA A 16 -3.41 10.04 -5.61
N ALA A 17 -2.18 9.54 -5.71
CA ALA A 17 -1.75 8.68 -6.81
C ALA A 17 -2.14 7.21 -6.59
N ILE A 18 -2.58 6.83 -5.38
CA ILE A 18 -3.04 5.46 -5.09
C ILE A 18 -4.46 5.30 -5.60
N HIS A 19 -4.63 4.45 -6.61
CA HIS A 19 -5.93 4.15 -7.19
C HIS A 19 -6.64 3.02 -6.45
N ARG A 20 -5.89 2.03 -5.96
CA ARG A 20 -6.41 0.88 -5.21
C ARG A 20 -5.34 0.34 -4.26
N ILE A 21 -5.76 -0.16 -3.10
CA ILE A 21 -4.90 -0.95 -2.22
C ILE A 21 -5.43 -2.38 -2.20
N HIS A 22 -4.53 -3.34 -2.35
CA HIS A 22 -4.78 -4.77 -2.31
C HIS A 22 -3.97 -5.41 -1.18
N LEU A 23 -4.58 -6.38 -0.52
CA LEU A 23 -3.95 -7.15 0.55
C LEU A 23 -3.37 -8.41 -0.06
N GLU A 24 -2.04 -8.54 0.00
CA GLU A 24 -1.34 -9.74 -0.46
C GLU A 24 -0.77 -10.49 0.74
N LYS A 25 -0.88 -11.83 0.71
CA LYS A 25 -0.16 -12.67 1.67
C LYS A 25 1.32 -12.60 1.35
N HIS A 26 2.14 -12.35 2.38
CA HIS A 26 3.58 -12.45 2.22
C HIS A 26 3.98 -13.91 1.94
N THR A 27 5.21 -14.11 1.48
CA THR A 27 5.82 -15.45 1.34
C THR A 27 5.74 -16.22 2.66
N ASP A 28 5.83 -15.50 3.78
CA ASP A 28 5.48 -15.98 5.10
C ASP A 28 3.96 -15.90 5.32
N PRO A 29 3.25 -17.02 5.51
CA PRO A 29 1.79 -17.03 5.65
C PRO A 29 1.28 -16.35 6.94
N LYS A 30 2.21 -15.97 7.83
CA LYS A 30 1.94 -15.24 9.07
C LYS A 30 1.85 -13.73 8.85
N PHE A 31 2.40 -13.22 7.75
CA PHE A 31 2.47 -11.80 7.48
C PHE A 31 1.65 -11.41 6.26
N TRP A 32 1.05 -10.24 6.33
CA TRP A 32 0.34 -9.59 5.24
C TRP A 32 1.11 -8.37 4.81
N LYS A 33 1.17 -8.15 3.50
CA LYS A 33 1.70 -6.92 2.89
C LYS A 33 0.59 -6.19 2.17
N LEU A 34 0.75 -4.87 2.11
CA LEU A 34 -0.15 -3.99 1.38
C LEU A 34 0.47 -3.67 0.04
N ASN A 35 -0.19 -4.05 -1.04
CA ASN A 35 0.20 -3.68 -2.39
C ASN A 35 -0.70 -2.55 -2.89
N ALA A 36 -0.13 -1.44 -3.32
CA ALA A 36 -0.86 -0.28 -3.80
C ALA A 36 -0.70 -0.15 -5.31
N GLN A 37 -1.82 -0.03 -6.01
CA GLN A 37 -1.86 0.35 -7.41
C GLN A 37 -1.71 1.86 -7.50
N LEU A 38 -0.57 2.31 -7.99
CA LEU A 38 -0.20 3.70 -8.21
C LEU A 38 -0.52 4.09 -9.66
N SER A 39 -1.08 5.27 -9.86
CA SER A 39 -1.28 5.85 -11.17
C SER A 39 0.01 6.54 -11.62
N LYS A 40 0.49 6.20 -12.82
CA LYS A 40 1.65 6.82 -13.44
C LYS A 40 1.24 8.09 -14.19
N PRO A 41 2.05 9.15 -14.13
CA PRO A 41 1.78 10.39 -14.87
C PRO A 41 1.75 10.19 -16.39
N GLU A 42 2.45 9.19 -16.92
CA GLU A 42 2.53 8.89 -18.36
C GLU A 42 1.35 8.06 -18.90
N GLY A 43 0.33 7.78 -18.08
CA GLY A 43 -0.80 6.95 -18.47
C GLY A 43 -0.50 5.47 -18.26
N GLY A 44 -0.73 5.00 -17.04
CA GLY A 44 -0.57 3.60 -16.66
C GLY A 44 -0.80 3.38 -15.17
N ALA A 45 -0.81 2.12 -14.76
CA ALA A 45 -0.87 1.75 -13.35
C ALA A 45 0.31 0.83 -13.02
N GLU A 46 0.97 1.09 -11.90
CA GLU A 46 2.04 0.25 -11.36
C GLU A 46 1.69 -0.22 -9.97
N TRP A 47 2.10 -1.43 -9.62
CA TRP A 47 1.92 -1.98 -8.29
C TRP A 47 3.18 -1.76 -7.47
N ALA A 48 3.03 -1.23 -6.26
CA ALA A 48 4.12 -1.02 -5.33
C ALA A 48 3.71 -1.44 -3.93
N TYR A 49 4.58 -2.18 -3.24
CA TYR A 49 4.37 -2.55 -1.86
C TYR A 49 4.53 -1.33 -0.94
N LEU A 50 3.54 -1.13 -0.07
CA LEU A 50 3.61 -0.13 0.99
C LEU A 50 4.53 -0.64 2.11
N ALA A 51 5.21 0.28 2.77
CA ALA A 51 6.04 -0.07 3.92
C ALA A 51 5.15 -0.58 5.07
N GLY A 52 5.44 -1.77 5.56
CA GLY A 52 4.80 -2.37 6.73
C GLY A 52 4.42 -3.83 6.52
N GLU A 53 4.73 -4.64 7.52
CA GLU A 53 4.30 -6.04 7.61
C GLU A 53 3.28 -6.16 8.73
N PHE A 54 2.15 -6.82 8.44
CA PHE A 54 1.05 -6.97 9.39
C PHE A 54 0.95 -8.42 9.83
N GLY A 55 0.90 -8.67 11.14
CA GLY A 55 0.84 -10.02 11.71
C GLY A 55 -0.52 -10.71 11.57
N SER A 56 -1.53 -10.00 11.05
CA SER A 56 -2.89 -10.51 10.83
C SER A 56 -3.64 -9.72 9.76
N LEU A 57 -4.57 -10.39 9.06
CA LEU A 57 -5.42 -9.75 8.04
C LEU A 57 -6.17 -8.54 8.60
N LYS A 58 -6.70 -8.65 9.82
CA LYS A 58 -7.44 -7.59 10.51
C LYS A 58 -6.59 -6.31 10.70
N GLU A 59 -5.33 -6.45 11.10
CA GLU A 59 -4.42 -5.30 11.25
C GLU A 59 -4.14 -4.65 9.89
N ALA A 60 -3.95 -5.47 8.87
CA ALA A 60 -3.72 -5.00 7.51
C ALA A 60 -4.95 -4.26 6.94
N GLU A 61 -6.17 -4.77 7.18
CA GLU A 61 -7.42 -4.10 6.80
C GLU A 61 -7.60 -2.76 7.53
N GLU A 62 -7.31 -2.70 8.84
CA GLU A 62 -7.35 -1.45 9.59
C GLU A 62 -6.34 -0.43 9.05
N ALA A 63 -5.15 -0.88 8.64
CA ALA A 63 -4.17 -0.02 8.00
C ALA A 63 -4.68 0.52 6.65
N VAL A 64 -5.26 -0.31 5.78
CA VAL A 64 -5.91 0.16 4.53
C VAL A 64 -6.96 1.22 4.83
N ARG A 65 -7.81 0.98 5.84
CA ARG A 65 -8.88 1.89 6.22
C ARG A 65 -8.36 3.23 6.75
N LYS A 66 -7.19 3.25 7.42
CA LYS A 66 -6.51 4.48 7.84
C LYS A 66 -5.85 5.22 6.68
N LEU A 67 -5.43 4.50 5.62
CA LEU A 67 -4.83 5.11 4.44
C LEU A 67 -5.87 5.79 3.55
N GLY A 68 -7.04 5.15 3.38
CA GLY A 68 -8.15 5.66 2.54
C GLY A 68 -9.03 6.77 3.15
N LYS A 69 -8.84 7.13 4.43
CA LYS A 69 -9.51 8.25 5.12
C LYS A 69 -8.58 9.45 5.29
#